data_AF-A0A0P6WLF5-F1
#
_entry.id   AF-A0A0P6WLF5-F1
#
_cell.length_a   1.000
_cell.length_b   1.000
_cell.length_c   1.000
_cell.angle_alpha   90.00
_cell.angle_beta   90.00
_cell.angle_gamma   90.00
#
_symmetry.space_group_name_H-M   'P 1'
#
loop_
_entity.id
_entity.type
_entity.pdbx_description
1 polymer ?
#
loop_
_entity_poly.entity_id
_entity_poly.type
_entity_poly.pdbx_seq_one_letter_code
_entity_poly.pdbx_strand_id
1 'polypeptide(L)'
;MVAVVDDFVANVAADKRINGFFARADIPRLKRRLVQQICAGTGGPCLYQGQDMKTAHAGMGIRKVHFTALVQDLQKTLRKFKVPMREQKELLAILGPMQKDIVAH
;
A
#
# COMPACT_ATOMS: atom_id res chain seq x y z
N MET A 1 11.08 3.25 -9.07
CA MET A 1 10.13 2.90 -7.99
C MET A 1 10.21 3.82 -6.78
N VAL A 2 11.39 4.37 -6.41
CA VAL A 2 11.53 5.27 -5.25
C VAL A 2 10.57 6.48 -5.33
N ALA A 3 10.54 7.20 -6.46
CA ALA A 3 9.66 8.36 -6.64
C ALA A 3 8.15 8.04 -6.54
N VAL A 4 7.71 6.87 -7.04
CA VAL A 4 6.31 6.42 -6.93
C VAL A 4 5.97 6.14 -5.48
N VAL A 5 6.83 5.42 -4.76
CA VAL A 5 6.60 5.11 -3.35
C VAL A 5 6.65 6.36 -2.47
N ASP A 6 7.51 7.32 -2.78
CA ASP A 6 7.60 8.60 -2.08
C ASP A 6 6.33 9.43 -2.23
N ASP A 7 5.81 9.58 -3.46
CA ASP A 7 4.58 10.32 -3.72
C ASP A 7 3.35 9.62 -3.12
N PHE A 8 3.32 8.29 -3.15
CA PHE A 8 2.26 7.52 -2.48
C PHE A 8 2.23 7.78 -0.99
N VAL A 9 3.39 7.72 -0.32
CA VAL A 9 3.48 8.03 1.12
C VAL A 9 3.06 9.46 1.41
N ALA A 10 3.37 10.42 0.52
CA ALA A 10 2.93 11.80 0.67
C ALA A 10 1.39 11.94 0.54
N ASN A 11 0.76 11.22 -0.38
CA ASN A 11 -0.71 11.17 -0.50
C ASN A 11 -1.35 10.61 0.78
N VAL A 12 -0.82 9.50 1.31
CA VAL A 12 -1.28 8.88 2.57
C VAL A 12 -1.13 9.83 3.76
N ALA A 13 -0.01 10.54 3.86
CA ALA A 13 0.24 11.49 4.94
C ALA A 13 -0.76 12.67 4.93
N ALA A 14 -1.18 13.09 3.73
CA ALA A 14 -2.16 14.16 3.55
C ALA A 14 -3.62 13.70 3.73
N ASP A 15 -3.92 12.40 3.63
CA ASP A 15 -5.27 11.87 3.75
C ASP A 15 -5.71 11.72 5.22
N LYS A 16 -6.56 12.65 5.68
CA LYS A 16 -7.13 12.67 7.04
C LYS A 16 -7.95 11.41 7.39
N ARG A 17 -8.38 10.61 6.41
CA ARG A 17 -9.11 9.36 6.65
C ARG A 17 -8.20 8.26 7.20
N ILE A 18 -6.90 8.29 6.89
CA ILE A 18 -5.97 7.19 7.18
C ILE A 18 -4.63 7.62 7.76
N ASN A 19 -4.25 8.90 7.70
CA ASN A 19 -2.93 9.35 8.15
C ASN A 19 -2.63 9.01 9.62
N GLY A 20 -3.67 8.96 10.47
CA GLY A 20 -3.55 8.56 11.87
C GLY A 20 -2.97 7.16 12.08
N PHE A 21 -3.24 6.21 11.17
CA PHE A 21 -2.67 4.85 11.24
C PHE A 21 -1.14 4.85 11.02
N PHE A 22 -0.61 5.88 10.37
CA PHE A 22 0.80 5.99 10.00
C PHE A 22 1.59 6.97 10.87
N ALA A 23 0.96 7.60 11.86
CA ALA A 23 1.59 8.65 12.68
C ALA A 23 2.86 8.21 13.43
N ARG A 24 2.99 6.91 13.71
CA ARG A 24 4.16 6.30 14.36
C ARG A 24 4.91 5.32 13.46
N ALA A 25 4.60 5.32 12.16
CA ALA A 25 5.23 4.40 11.23
C ALA A 25 6.70 4.79 11.00
N ASP A 26 7.58 3.80 10.99
CA ASP A 26 8.93 3.94 10.44
C ASP A 26 8.80 4.07 8.91
N ILE A 27 8.81 5.31 8.42
CA ILE A 27 8.58 5.63 7.01
C ILE A 27 9.66 5.00 6.10
N PRO A 28 10.97 5.08 6.39
CA PRO A 28 11.98 4.36 5.61
C PRO A 28 11.72 2.85 5.52
N ARG A 29 11.34 2.21 6.63
CA ARG A 29 11.00 0.79 6.64
C ARG A 29 9.73 0.50 5.84
N LEU A 30 8.68 1.32 6.00
CA LEU A 30 7.43 1.19 5.26
C LEU A 30 7.66 1.25 3.74
N LYS A 31 8.42 2.25 3.27
CA LYS A 31 8.78 2.40 1.86
C LYS A 31 9.49 1.17 1.31
N ARG A 32 10.48 0.65 2.06
CA ARG A 32 11.19 -0.59 1.67
C ARG A 32 10.23 -1.78 1.57
N ARG A 33 9.32 -1.95 2.53
CA ARG A 33 8.33 -3.05 2.53
C ARG A 33 7.36 -2.94 1.36
N LEU A 34 6.89 -1.73 1.02
CA LEU A 34 6.03 -1.50 -0.13
C LEU A 34 6.75 -1.84 -1.45
N VAL A 35 8.01 -1.42 -1.62
CA VAL A 35 8.80 -1.79 -2.81
C VAL A 35 8.91 -3.31 -2.95
N GLN A 36 9.25 -4.00 -1.85
CA GLN A 36 9.34 -5.47 -1.84
C GLN A 36 8.00 -6.12 -2.17
N GLN A 37 6.91 -5.67 -1.57
CA GLN A 37 5.57 -6.22 -1.76
C GLN A 37 5.12 -6.09 -3.23
N ILE A 38 5.31 -4.92 -3.82
CA ILE A 38 4.96 -4.64 -5.22
C ILE A 38 5.82 -5.49 -6.15
N CYS A 39 7.15 -5.47 -5.97
CA CYS A 39 8.07 -6.23 -6.82
C CYS A 39 7.79 -7.74 -6.78
N ALA A 40 7.58 -8.31 -5.58
CA ALA A 40 7.25 -9.72 -5.41
C ALA A 40 5.91 -10.07 -6.08
N GLY A 41 4.90 -9.22 -5.86
CA GLY A 41 3.57 -9.43 -6.41
C GLY A 41 3.50 -9.35 -7.94
N THR A 42 4.36 -8.54 -8.56
CA THR A 42 4.48 -8.48 -10.03
C THR A 42 5.33 -9.60 -10.63
N GLY A 43 5.77 -10.58 -9.83
CA GLY A 43 6.63 -11.69 -10.28
C GLY A 43 8.12 -11.31 -10.42
N GLY A 44 8.53 -10.17 -9.86
CA GLY A 44 9.93 -9.77 -9.80
C GLY A 44 10.74 -10.59 -8.78
N PRO A 45 12.08 -10.47 -8.78
CA PRO A 45 12.96 -11.30 -7.96
C PRO A 45 12.97 -10.92 -6.47
N CYS A 46 12.21 -9.91 -6.05
CA CYS A 46 12.22 -9.44 -4.69
C CYS A 46 11.48 -10.39 -3.75
N LEU A 47 12.04 -10.59 -2.55
CA LEU A 47 11.35 -11.27 -1.46
C LEU A 47 10.72 -10.25 -0.51
N TYR A 48 9.44 -10.41 -0.22
CA TYR A 48 8.80 -9.68 0.88
C TYR A 48 9.28 -10.27 2.22
N GLN A 49 9.92 -9.44 3.03
CA GLN A 49 10.50 -9.83 4.33
C GLN A 49 9.77 -9.19 5.52
N GLY A 50 8.57 -8.68 5.30
CA GLY A 50 7.74 -8.16 6.39
C GLY A 50 6.91 -9.26 7.04
N GLN A 51 6.18 -8.90 8.09
CA GLN A 51 5.15 -9.77 8.67
C GLN A 51 4.05 -10.01 7.63
N ASP A 52 3.35 -11.15 7.75
CA ASP A 52 2.15 -11.39 6.97
C ASP A 52 1.09 -10.29 7.21
N MET A 53 0.18 -10.11 6.26
CA MET A 53 -0.76 -9.00 6.28
C MET A 53 -1.68 -9.04 7.51
N LYS A 54 -2.03 -10.23 8.02
CA LYS A 54 -2.88 -10.37 9.20
C LYS A 54 -2.15 -9.94 10.46
N THR A 55 -0.95 -10.45 10.69
CA THR A 55 -0.13 -10.10 11.86
C THR A 55 0.29 -8.63 11.82
N ALA A 56 0.68 -8.11 10.65
CA ALA A 56 1.13 -6.73 10.51
C ALA A 56 0.05 -5.69 10.83
N HIS A 57 -1.23 -6.03 10.63
CA HIS A 57 -2.36 -5.11 10.78
C HIS A 57 -3.31 -5.48 11.93
N ALA A 58 -2.99 -6.52 12.70
CA ALA A 58 -3.78 -6.98 13.84
C ALA A 58 -3.97 -5.86 14.88
N GLY A 59 -5.19 -5.73 15.39
CA GLY A 59 -5.53 -4.75 16.43
C GLY A 59 -5.58 -3.29 15.97
N MET A 60 -5.34 -2.99 14.69
CA MET A 60 -5.37 -1.62 14.18
C MET A 60 -6.78 -1.08 13.92
N GLY A 61 -7.82 -1.94 13.95
CA GLY A 61 -9.21 -1.51 13.69
C GLY A 61 -9.44 -0.97 12.27
N ILE A 62 -8.66 -1.45 11.30
CA ILE A 62 -8.77 -1.02 9.90
C ILE A 62 -10.09 -1.53 9.33
N ARG A 63 -10.92 -0.61 8.82
CA ARG A 63 -12.20 -0.92 8.17
C ARG A 63 -12.04 -0.86 6.65
N LYS A 64 -13.01 -1.42 5.92
CA LYS A 64 -13.06 -1.38 4.45
C LYS A 64 -12.85 0.03 3.90
N VAL A 65 -13.45 1.05 4.52
CA VAL A 65 -13.32 2.45 4.11
C VAL A 65 -11.87 2.97 4.18
N HIS A 66 -11.08 2.53 5.17
CA HIS A 66 -9.67 2.92 5.29
C HIS A 66 -8.82 2.21 4.23
N PHE A 67 -9.07 0.93 3.97
CA PHE A 67 -8.39 0.20 2.91
C PHE A 67 -8.68 0.81 1.53
N THR A 68 -9.94 1.15 1.27
CA THR A 68 -10.33 1.83 0.02
C THR A 68 -9.66 3.20 -0.12
N ALA A 69 -9.54 3.98 0.96
CA ALA A 69 -8.83 5.26 0.94
C ALA A 69 -7.35 5.08 0.55
N LEU A 70 -6.66 4.09 1.13
CA LEU A 70 -5.28 3.76 0.77
C LEU A 70 -5.13 3.40 -0.72
N VAL A 71 -6.06 2.61 -1.26
CA VAL A 71 -6.09 2.25 -2.69
C VAL A 71 -6.27 3.50 -3.57
N GLN A 72 -7.13 4.45 -3.16
CA GLN A 72 -7.33 5.69 -3.91
C GLN A 72 -6.06 6.55 -3.94
N ASP A 73 -5.32 6.63 -2.83
CA ASP A 73 -4.04 7.34 -2.75
C ASP A 73 -2.96 6.71 -3.64
N LEU A 74 -2.91 5.37 -3.68
CA LEU A 74 -2.04 4.65 -4.61
C LEU A 74 -2.41 4.96 -6.06
N GLN A 75 -3.69 4.87 -6.43
CA GLN A 75 -4.14 5.18 -7.78
C GLN A 75 -3.85 6.63 -8.18
N LYS A 76 -3.99 7.60 -7.26
CA LYS A 76 -3.62 9.00 -7.49
C LYS A 76 -2.16 9.13 -7.89
N THR A 77 -1.29 8.41 -7.19
CA THR A 77 0.14 8.33 -7.49
C THR A 77 0.40 7.74 -8.87
N LEU A 78 -0.17 6.56 -9.17
CA LEU A 78 0.03 5.88 -10.45
C LEU A 78 -0.42 6.75 -11.64
N ARG A 79 -1.55 7.45 -11.49
CA ARG A 79 -2.03 8.42 -12.49
C ARG A 79 -1.07 9.59 -12.67
N LYS A 80 -0.53 10.17 -11.58
CA LYS A 80 0.45 11.26 -11.64
C LYS A 80 1.69 10.86 -12.44
N PHE A 81 2.18 9.64 -12.25
CA PHE A 81 3.33 9.10 -12.97
C PHE A 81 2.98 8.53 -14.36
N LYS A 82 1.74 8.68 -14.82
CA LYS A 82 1.26 8.19 -16.12
C LYS A 82 1.52 6.69 -16.32
N VAL A 83 1.47 5.91 -15.23
CA VAL A 83 1.54 4.45 -15.31
C VAL A 83 0.35 3.97 -16.15
N PRO A 84 0.55 3.14 -17.19
CA PRO A 84 -0.56 2.79 -18.06
C PRO A 84 -1.63 1.97 -17.32
N MET A 85 -2.86 2.03 -17.82
CA MET A 85 -4.04 1.50 -17.14
C MET A 85 -3.96 -0.02 -16.90
N ARG A 86 -3.21 -0.73 -17.74
CA ARG A 86 -3.00 -2.16 -17.60
C ARG A 86 -2.19 -2.47 -16.34
N GLU A 87 -1.06 -1.82 -16.17
CA GLU A 87 -0.15 -1.98 -15.03
C GLU A 87 -0.82 -1.52 -13.74
N GLN A 88 -1.66 -0.48 -13.79
CA GLN A 88 -2.50 -0.10 -12.64
C GLN A 88 -3.46 -1.21 -12.23
N LYS A 89 -4.14 -1.85 -13.20
CA LYS A 89 -5.06 -2.96 -12.92
C LYS A 89 -4.33 -4.19 -12.38
N GLU A 90 -3.18 -4.53 -12.96
CA GLU A 90 -2.34 -5.65 -12.51
C GLU A 90 -1.90 -5.43 -11.05
N LEU A 91 -1.41 -4.23 -10.72
CA LEU A 91 -1.02 -3.89 -9.34
C LEU A 91 -2.19 -3.97 -8.36
N LEU A 92 -3.37 -3.48 -8.74
CA LEU A 92 -4.56 -3.58 -7.89
C LEU A 92 -5.06 -5.01 -7.72
N ALA A 93 -4.92 -5.86 -8.74
CA ALA A 93 -5.25 -7.28 -8.66
C ALA A 93 -4.31 -8.05 -7.72
N ILE A 94 -3.04 -7.63 -7.63
CA ILE A 94 -2.06 -8.17 -6.69
C ILE A 94 -2.39 -7.79 -5.24
N LEU A 95 -2.71 -6.51 -5.00
CA LEU A 95 -2.90 -5.98 -3.65
C LEU A 95 -4.31 -6.22 -3.11
N GLY A 96 -5.32 -6.26 -3.99
CA GLY A 96 -6.73 -6.42 -3.62
C GLY A 96 -7.02 -7.60 -2.70
N PRO A 97 -6.51 -8.82 -2.98
CA PRO A 97 -6.71 -9.99 -2.12
C PRO A 97 -6.21 -9.83 -0.68
N MET A 98 -5.25 -8.94 -0.41
CA MET A 98 -4.72 -8.70 0.94
C MET A 98 -5.75 -8.03 1.86
N GLN A 99 -6.80 -7.41 1.28
CA GLN A 99 -7.85 -6.76 2.05
C GLN A 99 -8.47 -7.70 3.11
N LYS A 100 -8.63 -8.99 2.78
CA LYS A 100 -9.23 -9.98 3.68
C LYS A 100 -8.43 -10.21 4.96
N ASP A 101 -7.13 -9.98 4.91
CA ASP A 101 -6.22 -10.18 6.04
C ASP A 101 -6.03 -8.88 6.84
N ILE A 102 -6.35 -7.73 6.25
CA ILE A 102 -6.11 -6.40 6.82
C ILE A 102 -7.36 -5.81 7.48
N VAL A 103 -8.53 -5.99 6.85
CA VAL A 103 -9.78 -5.38 7.32
C VAL A 103 -10.32 -6.19 8.50
N ALA A 104 -10.51 -5.51 9.63
CA ALA A 104 -11.21 -6.04 10.78
C ALA A 104 -12.71 -6.12 10.49
N HIS A 105 -13.34 -7.22 10.93
CA HIS A 105 -14.78 -7.45 10.89
C HIS A 105 -15.49 -6.80 12.07
#